data_AF-A0A7C6X1Q1-F1
#
_entry.id   AF-A0A7C6X1Q1-F1
#
_cell.length_a   1.000
_cell.length_b   1.000
_cell.length_c   1.000
_cell.angle_alpha   90.00
_cell.angle_beta   90.00
_cell.angle_gamma   90.00
#
_symmetry.space_group_name_H-M   'P 1'
#
loop_
_entity.id
_entity.type
_entity.pdbx_description
1 polymer ?
#
loop_
_entity_poly.entity_id
_entity_poly.type
_entity_poly.pdbx_seq_one_letter_code
_entity_poly.pdbx_strand_id
1 'polypeptide(L)'
;MDYTFNEYVEGIRRAIEDECSTSAFYRRLAAMVPGTLCGDIFARAAADEYRHAQMLAALLSHPTPYRTAEASSAAMAICPEDIMRAIDGEFGAICEYAELAAMAPTPRARSVLLSILGDEYGHVRMFILLQETGLCGK
;
A
#
# COMPACT_ATOMS: atom_id res chain seq x y z
N MET A 1 2.64 -11.07 24.58
CA MET A 1 1.32 -10.44 24.58
C MET A 1 0.34 -11.51 24.12
N ASP A 2 -0.73 -11.75 24.89
CA ASP A 2 -1.82 -12.61 24.45
C ASP A 2 -2.79 -11.74 23.64
N TYR A 3 -2.64 -11.77 22.31
CA TYR A 3 -3.56 -11.11 21.41
C TYR A 3 -4.83 -11.96 21.24
N THR A 4 -5.98 -11.30 21.18
CA THR A 4 -7.24 -11.98 20.92
C THR A 4 -7.45 -12.18 19.42
N PHE A 5 -8.15 -13.25 19.05
CA PHE A 5 -8.54 -13.49 17.65
C PHE A 5 -9.37 -12.32 17.07
N ASN A 6 -10.13 -11.61 17.90
CA ASN A 6 -10.90 -10.43 17.47
C ASN A 6 -10.00 -9.25 17.09
N GLU A 7 -8.93 -8.99 17.85
CA GLU A 7 -7.96 -7.94 17.52
C GLU A 7 -7.25 -8.23 16.20
N TYR A 8 -6.89 -9.49 15.96
CA TYR A 8 -6.34 -9.92 14.67
C TYR A 8 -7.31 -9.66 13.51
N VAL A 9 -8.56 -10.10 13.63
CA VAL A 9 -9.58 -9.93 12.58
C VAL A 9 -9.83 -8.44 12.31
N GLU A 10 -9.93 -7.62 13.34
CA GLU A 10 -10.14 -6.18 13.17
C GLU A 10 -8.94 -5.49 12.55
N GLY A 11 -7.72 -5.90 12.93
CA GLY A 11 -6.50 -5.43 12.29
C GLY A 11 -6.45 -5.74 10.78
N ILE A 12 -6.83 -6.96 10.38
CA ILE A 12 -6.91 -7.32 8.96
C ILE A 12 -7.96 -6.47 8.21
N ARG A 13 -9.11 -6.15 8.84
CA ARG A 13 -10.12 -5.29 8.20
C ARG A 13 -9.60 -3.87 7.95
N ARG A 14 -8.92 -3.28 8.93
CA ARG A 14 -8.31 -1.95 8.77
C ARG A 14 -7.25 -1.97 7.66
N ALA A 15 -6.38 -2.97 7.67
CA ALA A 15 -5.37 -3.13 6.62
C ALA A 15 -6.00 -3.22 5.21
N ILE A 16 -7.14 -3.91 5.04
CA ILE A 16 -7.87 -3.93 3.74
C ILE A 16 -8.30 -2.52 3.31
N GLU A 17 -8.82 -1.70 4.23
CA GLU A 17 -9.26 -0.34 3.96
C GLU A 17 -8.08 0.59 3.65
N ASP A 18 -6.98 0.42 4.38
CA ASP A 18 -5.74 1.17 4.20
C ASP A 18 -5.12 0.85 2.83
N GLU A 19 -4.97 -0.43 2.47
CA GLU A 19 -4.50 -0.87 1.15
C GLU A 19 -5.35 -0.32 0.00
N CYS A 20 -6.67 -0.33 0.15
CA CYS A 20 -7.57 0.24 -0.85
C CYS A 20 -7.41 1.77 -0.97
N SER A 21 -7.10 2.45 0.14
CA SER A 21 -6.86 3.88 0.19
C SER A 21 -5.49 4.25 -0.39
N THR A 22 -4.45 3.47 -0.10
CA THR A 22 -3.10 3.60 -0.66
C THR A 22 -3.13 3.35 -2.17
N SER A 23 -3.82 2.30 -2.63
CA SER A 23 -4.06 2.07 -4.07
C SER A 23 -4.71 3.27 -4.76
N ALA A 24 -5.71 3.89 -4.13
CA ALA A 24 -6.38 5.07 -4.68
C ALA A 24 -5.44 6.29 -4.70
N PHE A 25 -4.62 6.46 -3.66
CA PHE A 25 -3.62 7.51 -3.57
C PHE A 25 -2.57 7.39 -4.69
N TYR A 26 -1.98 6.20 -4.89
CA TYR A 26 -0.98 6.00 -5.93
C TYR A 26 -1.55 6.11 -7.34
N ARG A 27 -2.79 5.68 -7.58
CA ARG A 27 -3.47 5.98 -8.86
C ARG A 27 -3.61 7.47 -9.11
N ARG A 28 -3.89 8.26 -8.07
CA ARG A 28 -3.94 9.73 -8.19
C ARG A 28 -2.58 10.29 -8.57
N LEU A 29 -1.50 9.87 -7.91
CA LEU A 29 -0.15 10.31 -8.25
C LEU A 29 0.25 9.91 -9.68
N ALA A 30 -0.04 8.67 -10.07
CA ALA A 30 0.21 8.21 -11.44
C ALA A 30 -0.52 9.05 -12.50
N ALA A 31 -1.77 9.43 -12.22
CA ALA A 31 -2.58 10.27 -13.11
C ALA A 31 -2.09 11.72 -13.22
N MET A 32 -1.27 12.21 -12.28
CA MET A 32 -0.69 13.56 -12.32
C MET A 32 0.48 13.67 -13.30
N VAL A 33 1.19 12.56 -13.56
CA VAL A 33 2.38 12.52 -14.45
C VAL A 33 2.29 11.36 -15.46
N PRO A 34 1.21 11.28 -16.27
CA PRO A 34 0.96 10.15 -17.16
C PRO A 34 2.05 10.05 -18.25
N GLY A 35 2.40 8.82 -18.63
CA GLY A 35 3.41 8.56 -19.68
C GLY A 35 4.86 8.80 -19.24
N THR A 36 5.09 9.10 -17.96
CA THR A 36 6.43 9.18 -17.37
C THR A 36 6.77 7.89 -16.62
N LEU A 37 8.06 7.63 -16.43
CA LEU A 37 8.52 6.51 -15.59
C LEU A 37 7.99 6.63 -14.14
N CYS A 38 7.94 7.84 -13.59
CA CYS A 38 7.36 8.07 -12.27
C CYS A 38 5.88 7.67 -12.22
N GLY A 39 5.11 8.06 -13.23
CA GLY A 39 3.70 7.67 -13.36
C GLY A 39 3.52 6.16 -13.47
N ASP A 40 4.35 5.49 -14.26
CA ASP A 40 4.34 4.03 -14.38
C ASP A 40 4.68 3.30 -13.07
N ILE A 41 5.62 3.85 -12.28
CA ILE A 41 5.98 3.28 -10.97
C ILE A 41 4.79 3.38 -10.02
N PHE A 42 4.16 4.56 -9.88
CA PHE A 42 2.99 4.70 -9.03
C PHE A 42 1.79 3.89 -9.53
N ALA A 43 1.60 3.75 -10.84
CA ALA A 43 0.52 2.92 -11.39
C ALA A 43 0.70 1.44 -11.04
N ARG A 44 1.94 0.95 -11.03
CA ARG A 44 2.28 -0.43 -10.64
C ARG A 44 2.10 -0.64 -9.14
N ALA A 45 2.64 0.25 -8.30
CA ALA A 45 2.44 0.20 -6.85
C ALA A 45 0.94 0.21 -6.52
N ALA A 46 0.15 1.09 -7.15
CA ALA A 46 -1.29 1.14 -6.94
C ALA A 46 -2.03 -0.18 -7.27
N ALA A 47 -1.55 -0.90 -8.29
CA ALA A 47 -2.11 -2.20 -8.66
C ALA A 47 -1.71 -3.29 -7.66
N ASP A 48 -0.51 -3.20 -7.08
CA ASP A 48 -0.01 -4.10 -6.06
C ASP A 48 -0.73 -3.91 -4.73
N GLU A 49 -0.95 -2.66 -4.28
CA GLU A 49 -1.75 -2.39 -3.06
C GLU A 49 -3.17 -2.95 -3.19
N TYR A 50 -3.78 -2.83 -4.38
CA TYR A 50 -5.09 -3.44 -4.59
C TYR A 50 -5.04 -4.98 -4.56
N ARG A 51 -3.90 -5.57 -4.94
CA ARG A 51 -3.66 -7.00 -4.79
C ARG A 51 -3.46 -7.39 -3.33
N HIS A 52 -2.75 -6.58 -2.55
CA HIS A 52 -2.59 -6.76 -1.10
C HIS A 52 -3.95 -6.77 -0.40
N ALA A 53 -4.82 -5.81 -0.71
CA ALA A 53 -6.20 -5.79 -0.22
C ALA A 53 -6.96 -7.10 -0.52
N GLN A 54 -6.81 -7.65 -1.74
CA GLN A 54 -7.42 -8.92 -2.13
C GLN A 54 -6.84 -10.12 -1.36
N MET A 55 -5.53 -10.13 -1.15
CA MET A 55 -4.85 -11.17 -0.37
C MET A 55 -5.31 -11.16 1.09
N LEU A 56 -5.41 -9.97 1.71
CA LEU A 56 -5.89 -9.78 3.07
C LEU A 56 -7.37 -10.16 3.22
N ALA A 57 -8.22 -9.71 2.30
CA ALA A 57 -9.64 -10.03 2.33
C ALA A 57 -9.91 -11.54 2.17
N ALA A 58 -9.08 -12.24 1.40
CA ALA A 58 -9.13 -13.70 1.29
C ALA A 58 -8.86 -14.42 2.62
N LEU A 59 -8.09 -13.83 3.55
CA LEU A 59 -7.88 -14.40 4.89
C LEU A 59 -9.16 -14.41 5.72
N LEU A 60 -10.09 -13.48 5.46
CA LEU A 60 -11.35 -13.33 6.20
C LEU A 60 -12.57 -13.81 5.43
N SER A 61 -12.40 -14.34 4.19
CA SER A 61 -13.51 -14.56 3.25
C SER A 61 -14.38 -13.31 3.06
N HIS A 62 -13.75 -12.13 3.10
CA HIS A 62 -14.40 -10.83 3.01
C HIS A 62 -14.38 -10.34 1.55
N PRO A 63 -15.43 -9.66 1.05
CA PRO A 63 -15.34 -8.98 -0.23
C PRO A 63 -14.40 -7.77 -0.15
N THR A 64 -13.52 -7.60 -1.13
CA THR A 64 -12.73 -6.37 -1.24
C THR A 64 -13.53 -5.25 -1.85
N PRO A 65 -13.63 -4.07 -1.21
CA PRO A 65 -14.13 -2.88 -1.89
C PRO A 65 -13.07 -2.40 -2.90
N TYR A 66 -13.38 -2.42 -4.19
CA TYR A 66 -12.55 -1.68 -5.15
C TYR A 66 -12.83 -0.19 -4.97
N ARG A 67 -11.83 0.56 -4.51
CA ARG A 67 -11.93 2.01 -4.44
C ARG A 67 -11.38 2.61 -5.73
N THR A 68 -12.13 3.47 -6.41
CA THR A 68 -11.57 4.25 -7.53
C THR A 68 -10.89 5.50 -6.98
N ALA A 69 -9.77 5.91 -7.58
CA ALA A 69 -9.28 7.27 -7.35
C ALA A 69 -10.34 8.26 -7.87
N GLU A 70 -10.75 9.22 -7.05
CA GLU A 70 -11.55 10.33 -7.57
C GLU A 70 -10.67 11.17 -8.50
N ALA A 71 -11.15 11.41 -9.72
CA ALA A 71 -10.47 12.25 -10.69
C ALA A 71 -10.37 13.67 -10.14
N SER A 72 -9.19 14.06 -9.67
CA SER A 72 -8.92 15.43 -9.26
C SER A 72 -8.26 16.16 -10.43
N SER A 73 -8.99 17.10 -11.03
CA SER A 73 -8.64 17.79 -12.27
C SER A 73 -7.63 18.95 -12.10
N ALA A 74 -6.80 18.98 -11.05
CA ALA A 74 -6.16 20.23 -10.64
C ALA A 74 -4.63 20.21 -10.44
N ALA A 75 -3.98 19.05 -10.23
CA ALA A 75 -2.53 19.02 -9.98
C ALA A 75 -1.78 18.34 -11.14
N MET A 76 -0.86 19.08 -11.78
CA MET A 76 -0.04 18.60 -12.91
C MET A 76 1.37 18.13 -12.51
N ALA A 77 1.70 18.14 -11.21
CA ALA A 77 3.03 17.76 -10.72
C ALA A 77 2.97 17.13 -9.33
N ILE A 78 3.74 16.08 -9.11
CA ILE A 78 3.94 15.43 -7.80
C ILE A 78 4.96 16.26 -7.02
N CYS A 79 4.64 16.65 -5.78
CA CYS A 79 5.58 17.38 -4.94
C CYS A 79 6.43 16.42 -4.06
N PRO A 80 7.58 16.87 -3.54
CA PRO A 80 8.39 16.08 -2.61
C PRO A 80 7.61 15.52 -1.42
N GLU A 81 6.62 16.27 -0.92
CA GLU A 81 5.78 15.87 0.20
C GLU A 81 4.84 14.70 -0.13
N ASP A 82 4.40 14.57 -1.39
CA ASP A 82 3.60 13.42 -1.84
C ASP A 82 4.43 12.13 -1.79
N ILE A 83 5.70 12.20 -2.20
CA ILE A 83 6.62 11.05 -2.18
C ILE A 83 7.01 10.71 -0.74
N MET A 84 7.27 11.71 0.11
CA MET A 84 7.50 11.48 1.54
C MET A 84 6.30 10.80 2.19
N ARG A 85 5.07 11.23 1.86
CA ARG A 85 3.86 10.58 2.37
C ARG A 85 3.73 9.13 1.93
N ALA A 86 4.12 8.81 0.69
CA ALA A 86 4.18 7.43 0.22
C ALA A 86 5.18 6.62 1.05
N ILE A 87 6.41 7.12 1.22
CA ILE A 87 7.46 6.46 2.01
C ILE A 87 7.00 6.20 3.45
N ASP A 88 6.43 7.20 4.12
CA ASP A 88 5.97 7.07 5.51
C ASP A 88 4.80 6.07 5.62
N GLY A 89 3.90 6.06 4.63
CA GLY A 89 2.81 5.08 4.54
C GLY A 89 3.32 3.65 4.44
N GLU A 90 4.25 3.40 3.52
CA GLU A 90 4.86 2.08 3.33
C GLU A 90 5.63 1.60 4.56
N PHE A 91 6.37 2.49 5.23
CA PHE A 91 7.03 2.17 6.50
C PHE A 91 6.04 1.82 7.61
N GLY A 92 4.89 2.50 7.65
CA GLY A 92 3.80 2.19 8.56
C GLY A 92 3.24 0.79 8.31
N ALA A 93 2.98 0.46 7.04
CA ALA A 93 2.45 -0.83 6.61
C ALA A 93 3.41 -1.99 6.98
N ILE A 94 4.73 -1.82 6.80
CA ILE A 94 5.74 -2.79 7.26
C ILE A 94 5.57 -3.11 8.76
N CYS A 95 5.42 -2.07 9.58
CA CYS A 95 5.27 -2.26 11.04
C CYS A 95 3.96 -2.98 11.36
N GLU A 96 2.85 -2.56 10.76
CA GLU A 96 1.54 -3.16 10.97
C GLU A 96 1.53 -4.64 10.55
N TYR A 97 2.07 -4.98 9.39
CA TYR A 97 2.12 -6.36 8.92
C TYR A 97 3.02 -7.25 9.76
N ALA A 98 4.09 -6.71 10.36
CA ALA A 98 4.90 -7.46 11.32
C ALA A 98 4.09 -7.83 12.57
N GLU A 99 3.29 -6.90 13.08
CA GLU A 99 2.40 -7.12 14.23
C GLU A 99 1.29 -8.12 13.90
N LEU A 100 0.61 -7.95 12.77
CA LEU A 100 -0.42 -8.88 12.31
C LEU A 100 0.14 -10.28 12.07
N ALA A 101 1.36 -10.40 11.53
CA ALA A 101 2.01 -11.68 11.30
C ALA A 101 2.36 -12.38 12.62
N ALA A 102 2.65 -11.64 13.69
CA ALA A 102 2.85 -12.18 15.03
C ALA A 102 1.53 -12.67 15.67
N MET A 103 0.40 -12.04 15.31
CA MET A 103 -0.94 -12.41 15.77
C MET A 103 -1.61 -13.52 14.93
N ALA A 104 -1.04 -13.86 13.78
CA ALA A 104 -1.71 -14.70 12.78
C ALA A 104 -2.06 -16.11 13.34
N PRO A 105 -3.34 -16.55 13.21
CA PRO A 105 -3.82 -17.80 13.80
C PRO A 105 -3.36 -19.05 13.04
N THR A 106 -2.81 -18.89 11.84
CA THR A 106 -2.33 -20.00 11.01
C THR A 106 -1.01 -19.64 10.31
N PRO A 107 -0.15 -20.64 9.99
CA PRO A 107 1.05 -20.41 9.22
C PRO A 107 0.78 -19.79 7.84
N ARG A 108 -0.32 -20.17 7.19
CA ARG A 108 -0.72 -19.62 5.89
C ARG A 108 -1.03 -18.13 5.99
N ALA A 109 -1.81 -17.72 6.99
CA ALA A 109 -2.13 -16.31 7.21
C ALA A 109 -0.86 -15.50 7.51
N ARG A 110 0.02 -16.05 8.35
CA ARG A 110 1.34 -15.46 8.64
C ARG A 110 2.18 -15.29 7.37
N SER A 111 2.24 -16.30 6.50
CA SER A 111 3.00 -16.23 5.24
C SER A 111 2.45 -15.18 4.28
N VAL A 112 1.13 -15.00 4.20
CA VAL A 112 0.52 -13.93 3.38
C VAL A 112 0.98 -12.56 3.88
N LEU A 113 0.88 -12.31 5.19
CA LEU A 113 1.27 -11.03 5.79
C LEU A 113 2.77 -10.74 5.63
N LEU A 114 3.62 -11.75 5.78
CA LEU A 114 5.06 -11.60 5.56
C LEU A 114 5.43 -11.40 4.09
N SER A 115 4.62 -11.90 3.15
CA SER A 115 4.80 -11.62 1.72
C SER A 115 4.53 -10.15 1.43
N ILE A 116 3.35 -9.67 1.86
CA ILE A 116 2.95 -8.26 1.68
C ILE A 116 3.98 -7.33 2.32
N LEU A 117 4.39 -7.60 3.55
CA LEU A 117 5.47 -6.86 4.23
C LEU A 117 6.77 -6.77 3.39
N GLY A 118 7.11 -7.85 2.67
CA GLY A 118 8.28 -7.87 1.78
C GLY A 118 8.10 -6.97 0.56
N ASP A 119 6.89 -6.91 0.02
CA ASP A 119 6.51 -6.03 -1.09
C ASP A 119 6.57 -4.56 -0.64
N GLU A 120 6.12 -4.23 0.58
CA GLU A 120 6.21 -2.86 1.13
C GLU A 120 7.65 -2.39 1.35
N TYR A 121 8.55 -3.28 1.78
CA TYR A 121 9.99 -2.98 1.79
C TYR A 121 10.50 -2.64 0.39
N GLY A 122 9.98 -3.30 -0.65
CA GLY A 122 10.24 -2.97 -2.04
C GLY A 122 9.74 -1.56 -2.40
N HIS A 123 8.49 -1.25 -2.04
CA HIS A 123 7.88 0.07 -2.26
C HIS A 123 8.66 1.20 -1.60
N VAL A 124 9.00 1.09 -0.31
CA VAL A 124 9.86 2.06 0.41
C VAL A 124 11.13 2.35 -0.38
N ARG A 125 11.86 1.30 -0.78
CA ARG A 125 13.14 1.47 -1.49
C ARG A 125 12.95 2.15 -2.84
N MET A 126 11.88 1.81 -3.55
CA MET A 126 11.57 2.42 -4.84
C MET A 126 11.19 3.89 -4.70
N PHE A 127 10.42 4.27 -3.67
CA PHE A 127 10.02 5.66 -3.45
C PHE A 127 11.18 6.53 -2.94
N ILE A 128 12.08 6.00 -2.10
CA ILE A 128 13.33 6.69 -1.75
C ILE A 128 14.15 6.99 -3.00
N LEU A 129 14.30 6.02 -3.92
CA LEU A 129 15.03 6.24 -5.16
C LEU A 129 14.35 7.29 -6.05
N LEU A 130 13.02 7.28 -6.14
CA LEU A 130 12.27 8.30 -6.86
C LEU A 130 12.50 9.71 -6.30
N GLN A 131 12.53 9.84 -4.97
CA GLN A 131 12.84 11.08 -4.27
C GLN A 131 14.26 11.57 -4.60
N GLU A 132 15.26 10.70 -4.46
CA GLU A 132 16.69 11.04 -4.64
C GLU A 132 17.03 11.42 -6.08
N THR A 133 16.39 10.78 -7.05
CA THR A 133 16.65 11.00 -8.49
C THR A 133 15.87 12.17 -9.08
N GLY A 134 14.85 12.66 -8.36
CA GLY A 134 13.95 13.73 -8.81
C GLY A 134 13.17 13.36 -10.07
N LEU A 135 12.93 12.06 -10.33
CA LEU A 135 12.29 11.57 -11.55
C LEU A 135 10.84 12.06 -11.74
N CYS A 136 10.18 12.46 -10.66
CA CYS A 136 8.79 12.94 -10.69
C CYS A 136 8.65 14.46 -10.94
N GLY A 137 9.75 15.21 -10.90
CA GLY A 137 9.77 16.67 -11.08
C GLY A 137 10.47 17.15 -12.37
N LYS A 138 10.80 16.24 -13.28
CA LYS A 138 11.44 16.51 -14.58
C LYS A 138 10.44 16.48 -15.72
#